data_AF-R6XIA8-F1
#
_entry.id   AF-R6XIA8-F1
#
_cell.length_a   1.000
_cell.length_b   1.000
_cell.length_c   1.000
_cell.angle_alpha   90.00
_cell.angle_beta   90.00
_cell.angle_gamma   90.00
#
_symmetry.space_group_name_H-M   'P 1'
#
loop_
_entity.id
_entity.type
_entity.pdbx_description
1 polymer ?
#
loop_
_entity_poly.entity_id
_entity_poly.type
_entity_poly.pdbx_seq_one_letter_code
_entity_poly.pdbx_strand_id
1 'polypeptide(L)'
;MFLIQLMIVLLALYVGSRYGSLALGAISGTGLAASACSYKRGLDLGKDPAFQARLKDPDMYEYMYGSTATSLGKEISASAKRAVYIFLASIAVIVLFASCQRLLPSYEDGSRLKMNIVIQIVMLTAAALMVIVSKASPKKAVAVSVLINSQSAVVVAMLPLAYSLGIPGPVLLGVLPSVYGYFFIPNYPSDIATVNFDRSGTTVIRKYLLNHSFMMPGLVSVAVSTIVASIISGLIF
;
A
#
# COMPACT_ATOMS: atom_id res chain seq x y z
N MET A 1 11.60 13.45 -19.39
CA MET A 1 10.96 12.14 -19.12
C MET A 1 10.25 12.10 -17.76
N PHE A 2 10.95 12.35 -16.64
CA PHE A 2 10.36 12.38 -15.29
C PHE A 2 9.19 13.37 -15.12
N LEU A 3 9.33 14.61 -15.60
CA LEU A 3 8.27 15.62 -15.51
C LEU A 3 6.97 15.22 -16.22
N ILE A 4 7.09 14.55 -17.36
CA ILE A 4 5.95 14.07 -18.16
C ILE A 4 5.24 12.92 -17.42
N GLN A 5 6.00 11.99 -16.83
CA GLN A 5 5.44 10.91 -16.00
C GLN A 5 4.74 11.46 -14.76
N LEU A 6 5.32 12.47 -14.10
CA LEU A 6 4.72 13.15 -12.95
C LEU A 6 3.41 13.84 -13.33
N MET A 7 3.35 14.51 -14.48
CA MET A 7 2.11 15.12 -15.00
C MET A 7 1.02 14.09 -15.31
N ILE A 8 1.38 12.94 -15.89
CA ILE A 8 0.43 11.85 -16.17
C ILE A 8 -0.14 11.27 -14.87
N VAL A 9 0.72 11.05 -13.86
CA VAL A 9 0.29 10.55 -12.54
C VAL A 9 -0.64 11.56 -11.87
N LEU A 10 -0.27 12.84 -11.87
CA LEU A 10 -1.11 13.91 -11.29
C LEU A 10 -2.45 14.04 -11.99
N LEU A 11 -2.50 13.90 -13.32
CA LEU A 11 -3.74 13.91 -14.09
C LEU A 11 -4.62 12.70 -13.74
N ALA A 12 -4.03 11.50 -13.65
CA ALA A 12 -4.76 10.28 -13.27
C ALA A 12 -5.31 10.36 -11.84
N LEU A 13 -4.56 10.95 -10.90
CA LEU A 13 -5.00 11.20 -9.53
C LEU A 13 -6.11 12.26 -9.46
N TYR A 14 -6.01 13.32 -10.26
CA TYR A 14 -7.05 14.34 -10.36
C TYR A 14 -8.37 13.75 -10.89
N VAL A 15 -8.31 12.99 -11.98
CA VAL A 15 -9.48 12.30 -12.53
C VAL A 15 -10.01 11.25 -11.55
N GLY A 16 -9.13 10.46 -10.93
CA GLY A 16 -9.48 9.46 -9.93
C GLY A 16 -10.08 10.02 -8.65
N SER A 17 -9.76 11.26 -8.27
CA SER A 17 -10.35 11.92 -7.09
C SER A 17 -11.65 12.68 -7.39
N ARG A 18 -11.91 12.99 -8.66
CA ARG A 18 -13.17 13.60 -9.12
C ARG A 18 -14.27 12.56 -9.36
N TYR A 19 -13.88 11.35 -9.79
CA TYR A 19 -14.81 10.26 -10.09
C TYR A 19 -14.72 9.06 -9.12
N GLY A 20 -13.64 8.96 -8.34
CA GLY A 20 -13.50 8.09 -7.17
C GLY A 20 -13.47 8.92 -5.90
N SER A 21 -13.78 8.31 -4.74
CA SER A 21 -14.00 9.02 -3.47
C SER A 21 -12.92 10.08 -3.16
N LEU A 22 -13.35 11.27 -2.74
CA LEU A 22 -12.54 12.42 -2.28
C LEU A 22 -11.30 12.06 -1.44
N ALA A 23 -11.36 10.96 -0.68
CA ALA A 23 -10.26 10.45 0.14
C ALA A 23 -8.99 10.09 -0.66
N LEU A 24 -9.09 9.51 -1.86
CA LEU A 24 -7.90 9.10 -2.64
C LEU A 24 -7.12 10.31 -3.18
N GLY A 25 -7.81 11.39 -3.55
CA GLY A 25 -7.19 12.64 -4.00
C GLY A 25 -6.44 13.35 -2.90
N ALA A 26 -7.03 13.43 -1.71
CA ALA A 26 -6.39 14.06 -0.56
C ALA A 26 -5.13 13.30 -0.11
N ILE A 27 -5.20 11.96 -0.03
CA ILE A 27 -4.06 11.11 0.39
C ILE A 27 -2.91 11.16 -0.64
N SER A 28 -3.24 11.14 -1.93
CA SER A 28 -2.21 11.21 -2.97
C SER A 28 -1.59 12.62 -3.08
N GLY A 29 -2.39 13.68 -2.90
CA GLY A 29 -1.91 15.06 -2.87
C GLY A 29 -0.96 15.35 -1.72
N THR A 30 -1.26 14.87 -0.51
CA THR A 30 -0.37 15.03 0.66
C THR A 30 0.93 14.24 0.48
N GLY A 31 0.88 13.03 -0.08
CA GLY A 31 2.07 12.24 -0.40
C GLY A 31 2.99 12.93 -1.41
N LEU A 32 2.42 13.53 -2.45
CA LEU A 32 3.16 14.33 -3.44
C LEU A 32 3.77 15.60 -2.84
N ALA A 33 3.01 16.32 -2.00
CA ALA A 33 3.50 17.50 -1.30
C ALA A 33 4.66 17.15 -0.36
N ALA A 34 4.54 16.08 0.43
CA ALA A 34 5.60 15.58 1.31
C ALA A 34 6.86 15.18 0.51
N SER A 35 6.69 14.52 -0.63
CA SER A 35 7.78 14.16 -1.52
C SER A 35 8.47 15.39 -2.10
N ALA A 36 7.70 16.40 -2.51
CA ALA A 36 8.24 17.67 -3.01
C ALA A 36 9.01 18.42 -1.92
N CYS A 37 8.47 18.49 -0.69
CA CYS A 37 9.17 19.07 0.46
C CYS A 37 10.45 18.31 0.82
N SER A 38 10.48 16.99 0.61
CA SER A 38 11.66 16.16 0.88
C SER A 38 12.70 16.16 -0.25
N TYR A 39 12.37 16.69 -1.44
CA TYR A 39 13.21 16.57 -2.64
C TYR A 39 14.62 17.19 -2.49
N LYS A 40 14.79 18.15 -1.58
CA LYS A 40 16.10 18.77 -1.26
C LYS A 40 16.57 18.51 0.18
N ARG A 41 16.03 17.48 0.83
CA ARG A 41 16.37 17.15 2.22
C ARG A 41 17.54 16.15 2.25
N GLY A 42 18.63 16.53 2.91
CA GLY A 42 19.84 15.70 3.04
C GLY A 42 20.94 16.09 2.05
N LEU A 43 22.08 15.41 2.16
CA LEU A 43 23.21 15.57 1.24
C LEU A 43 23.00 14.68 0.01
N ASP A 44 23.48 15.13 -1.16
CA ASP A 44 23.60 14.25 -2.32
C ASP A 44 24.48 13.04 -1.95
N LEU A 45 24.15 11.83 -2.43
CA LEU A 45 24.89 10.61 -2.10
C LEU A 45 26.40 10.74 -2.37
N GLY A 46 26.81 11.44 -3.44
CA GLY A 46 28.22 11.71 -3.75
C GLY A 46 28.95 12.57 -2.72
N LYS A 47 28.22 13.34 -1.90
CA LYS A 47 28.75 14.26 -0.89
C LYS A 47 28.49 13.78 0.54
N ASP A 48 27.69 12.74 0.73
CA ASP A 48 27.36 12.20 2.05
C ASP A 48 28.52 11.34 2.61
N PRO A 49 29.20 11.78 3.69
CA PRO A 49 30.32 11.04 4.28
C PRO A 49 29.91 9.63 4.76
N ALA A 50 28.69 9.45 5.24
CA ALA A 50 28.21 8.17 5.73
C ALA A 50 27.99 7.18 4.58
N PHE A 51 27.45 7.65 3.46
CA PHE A 51 27.33 6.84 2.25
C PHE A 51 28.70 6.49 1.65
N GLN A 52 29.61 7.47 1.54
CA GLN A 52 30.97 7.22 1.07
C GLN A 52 31.74 6.24 1.97
N ALA A 53 31.51 6.28 3.28
CA ALA A 53 32.09 5.30 4.20
C ALA A 53 31.56 3.88 3.94
N ARG A 54 30.27 3.71 3.61
CA ARG A 54 29.68 2.42 3.26
C ARG A 54 30.19 1.87 1.93
N LEU A 55 30.51 2.74 0.96
CA LEU A 55 31.10 2.31 -0.31
C LEU A 55 32.51 1.73 -0.17
N LYS A 56 33.22 2.05 0.91
CA LYS A 56 34.55 1.49 1.19
C LYS A 56 34.48 0.04 1.67
N ASP A 57 33.32 -0.40 2.14
CA ASP A 57 33.08 -1.79 2.53
C ASP A 57 32.77 -2.62 1.25
N PRO A 58 33.62 -3.60 0.89
CA PRO A 58 33.46 -4.40 -0.33
C PRO A 58 32.12 -5.14 -0.39
N ASP A 59 31.64 -5.65 0.76
CA ASP A 59 30.40 -6.42 0.82
C ASP A 59 29.18 -5.51 0.57
N MET A 60 29.22 -4.29 1.12
CA MET A 60 28.18 -3.29 0.88
C MET A 60 28.22 -2.74 -0.54
N TYR A 61 29.41 -2.57 -1.13
CA TYR A 61 29.55 -2.14 -2.52
C TYR A 61 28.92 -3.15 -3.48
N GLU A 62 29.23 -4.44 -3.32
CA GLU A 62 28.63 -5.51 -4.13
C GLU A 62 27.12 -5.63 -3.91
N TYR A 63 26.64 -5.42 -2.67
CA TYR A 63 25.20 -5.36 -2.41
C TYR A 63 24.50 -4.20 -3.14
N MET A 64 25.12 -3.02 -3.17
CA MET A 64 24.53 -1.78 -3.70
C MET A 64 24.66 -1.64 -5.23
N TYR A 65 25.77 -2.11 -5.80
CA TYR A 65 26.13 -1.95 -7.21
C TYR A 65 26.39 -3.25 -7.97
N GLY A 66 26.41 -4.38 -7.28
CA GLY A 66 26.54 -5.69 -7.92
C GLY A 66 25.32 -6.06 -8.75
N SER A 67 25.49 -7.13 -9.54
CA SER A 67 24.55 -7.63 -10.56
C SER A 67 23.13 -7.97 -10.05
N THR A 68 22.93 -8.00 -8.72
CA THR A 68 21.66 -8.33 -8.06
C THR A 68 20.80 -7.14 -7.71
N ALA A 69 21.34 -5.91 -7.70
CA ALA A 69 20.67 -4.71 -7.21
C ALA A 69 19.52 -4.23 -8.12
N THR A 70 19.46 -4.70 -9.36
CA THR A 70 18.39 -4.32 -10.29
C THR A 70 17.68 -5.55 -10.84
N SER A 71 16.36 -5.46 -11.00
CA SER A 71 15.57 -6.42 -11.79
C SER A 71 15.80 -6.25 -13.29
N LEU A 72 16.62 -5.27 -13.68
CA LEU A 72 16.94 -4.96 -15.06
C LEU A 72 17.88 -6.06 -15.60
N GLY A 73 17.34 -6.93 -16.44
CA GLY A 73 18.06 -8.10 -16.97
C GLY A 73 17.76 -9.43 -16.28
N LYS A 74 16.92 -9.45 -15.23
CA LYS A 74 16.40 -10.71 -14.67
C LYS A 74 15.25 -11.23 -15.53
N GLU A 75 15.32 -12.48 -15.97
CA GLU A 75 14.19 -13.12 -16.64
C GLU A 75 13.04 -13.32 -15.65
N ILE A 76 11.92 -12.63 -15.93
CA ILE A 76 10.70 -12.78 -15.15
C ILE A 76 10.14 -14.18 -15.36
N SER A 77 10.01 -14.95 -14.27
CA SER A 77 9.47 -16.30 -14.33
C SER A 77 8.08 -16.31 -14.98
N ALA A 78 7.79 -17.35 -15.76
CA ALA A 78 6.48 -17.49 -16.42
C ALA A 78 5.32 -17.53 -15.40
N SER A 79 5.58 -17.91 -14.15
CA SER A 79 4.61 -17.86 -13.06
C SER A 79 4.25 -16.42 -12.64
N ALA A 80 5.26 -15.54 -12.53
CA ALA A 80 5.04 -14.13 -12.21
C ALA A 80 4.30 -13.40 -13.34
N LYS A 81 4.64 -13.68 -14.61
CA LYS A 81 3.92 -13.11 -15.77
C LYS A 81 2.43 -13.47 -15.74
N ARG A 82 2.10 -14.73 -15.45
CA ARG A 82 0.70 -15.20 -15.32
C ARG A 82 -0.05 -14.48 -14.21
N ALA A 83 0.57 -14.25 -13.04
CA ALA A 83 -0.05 -13.48 -11.96
C ALA A 83 -0.36 -12.05 -12.40
N VAL A 84 0.59 -11.38 -13.07
CA VAL A 84 0.41 -10.01 -13.56
C VAL A 84 -0.73 -9.91 -14.57
N TYR A 85 -0.84 -10.85 -15.51
CA TYR A 85 -1.95 -10.85 -16.47
C TYR A 85 -3.32 -11.05 -15.80
N ILE A 86 -3.42 -11.93 -14.79
CA ILE A 86 -4.65 -12.11 -14.01
C ILE A 86 -5.01 -10.82 -13.27
N PHE A 87 -4.02 -10.16 -12.66
CA PHE A 87 -4.21 -8.89 -11.98
C PHE A 87 -4.69 -7.78 -12.93
N LEU A 88 -4.06 -7.62 -14.10
CA LEU A 88 -4.47 -6.64 -15.10
C LEU A 88 -5.89 -6.92 -15.64
N ALA A 89 -6.22 -8.19 -15.88
CA ALA A 89 -7.58 -8.58 -16.28
C ALA A 89 -8.60 -8.21 -15.19
N SER A 90 -8.28 -8.42 -13.92
CA SER A 90 -9.17 -8.05 -12.81
C SER A 90 -9.40 -6.54 -12.70
N ILE A 91 -8.37 -5.71 -12.95
CA ILE A 91 -8.52 -4.26 -13.04
C ILE A 91 -9.45 -3.89 -14.20
N ALA A 92 -9.27 -4.49 -15.37
CA ALA A 92 -10.14 -4.23 -16.52
C ALA A 92 -11.61 -4.55 -16.22
N VAL A 93 -11.88 -5.64 -15.49
CA VAL A 93 -13.23 -6.00 -15.03
C VAL A 93 -13.78 -4.98 -14.02
N ILE A 94 -12.97 -4.51 -13.06
CA ILE A 94 -13.39 -3.46 -12.13
C ILE A 94 -13.72 -2.16 -12.87
N VAL A 95 -12.87 -1.76 -13.82
CA VAL A 95 -13.09 -0.57 -14.66
C VAL A 95 -14.36 -0.73 -15.49
N LEU A 96 -14.63 -1.91 -16.04
CA LEU A 96 -15.87 -2.19 -16.78
C LEU A 96 -17.11 -2.00 -15.90
N PHE A 97 -17.13 -2.55 -14.68
CA PHE A 97 -18.23 -2.34 -13.74
C PHE A 97 -18.32 -0.88 -13.27
N ALA A 98 -17.18 -0.19 -13.11
CA ALA A 98 -17.13 1.22 -12.75
C ALA A 98 -17.76 2.10 -13.84
N SER A 99 -17.35 1.91 -15.09
CA SER A 99 -17.84 2.64 -16.25
C SER A 99 -19.29 2.30 -16.58
N CYS A 100 -19.75 1.09 -16.28
CA CYS A 100 -21.12 0.66 -16.52
C CYS A 100 -21.78 0.09 -15.26
N GLN A 101 -22.26 0.99 -14.39
CA GLN A 101 -22.99 0.64 -13.16
C GLN A 101 -24.28 -0.18 -13.41
N ARG A 102 -24.73 -0.29 -14.66
CA ARG A 102 -25.87 -1.12 -15.06
C ARG A 102 -25.52 -2.62 -15.09
N LEU A 103 -24.25 -2.97 -15.27
CA LEU A 103 -23.76 -4.36 -15.25
C LEU A 103 -23.63 -4.92 -13.83
N LEU A 104 -23.77 -4.08 -12.80
CA LEU A 104 -23.69 -4.53 -11.42
C LEU A 104 -24.79 -5.58 -11.15
N PRO A 105 -24.45 -6.74 -10.59
CA PRO A 105 -25.46 -7.72 -10.22
C PRO A 105 -26.45 -7.11 -9.23
N SER A 106 -27.71 -7.51 -9.35
CA SER A 106 -28.81 -7.07 -8.51
C SER A 106 -29.26 -8.19 -7.59
N TYR A 107 -29.73 -7.82 -6.41
CA TYR A 107 -30.45 -8.71 -5.51
C TYR A 107 -31.85 -8.98 -6.07
N GLU A 108 -32.54 -9.97 -5.50
CA GLU A 108 -33.92 -10.32 -5.90
C GLU A 108 -34.90 -9.15 -5.74
N ASP A 109 -34.60 -8.20 -4.85
CA ASP A 109 -35.36 -6.97 -4.63
C ASP A 109 -35.08 -5.85 -5.68
N GLY A 110 -34.21 -6.12 -6.66
CA GLY A 110 -33.81 -5.19 -7.71
C GLY A 110 -32.74 -4.16 -7.31
N SER A 111 -32.34 -4.13 -6.03
CA SER A 111 -31.23 -3.29 -5.57
C SER A 111 -29.90 -3.82 -6.09
N ARG A 112 -28.99 -2.92 -6.50
CA ARG A 112 -27.69 -3.30 -7.08
C ARG A 112 -26.63 -3.45 -6.00
N LEU A 113 -25.71 -4.38 -6.22
CA LEU A 113 -24.52 -4.52 -5.37
C LEU A 113 -23.74 -3.20 -5.32
N LYS A 114 -23.39 -2.78 -4.09
CA LYS A 114 -22.49 -1.64 -3.90
C LYS A 114 -21.11 -1.97 -4.46
N MET A 115 -20.48 -0.98 -5.08
CA MET A 115 -19.19 -1.15 -5.77
C MET A 115 -18.09 -1.70 -4.86
N ASN A 116 -18.10 -1.39 -3.57
CA ASN A 116 -17.14 -1.95 -2.60
C ASN A 116 -17.20 -3.48 -2.53
N ILE A 117 -18.40 -4.08 -2.58
CA ILE A 117 -18.58 -5.54 -2.56
C ILE A 117 -18.12 -6.13 -3.88
N VAL A 118 -18.43 -5.50 -5.01
CA VAL A 118 -17.99 -5.96 -6.33
C VAL A 118 -16.47 -5.96 -6.45
N ILE A 119 -15.79 -4.89 -6.00
CA ILE A 119 -14.34 -4.83 -5.95
C ILE A 119 -13.78 -5.96 -5.08
N GLN A 120 -14.37 -6.21 -3.90
CA GLN A 120 -13.93 -7.30 -3.02
C GLN A 120 -14.08 -8.68 -3.67
N ILE A 121 -15.21 -8.97 -4.31
CA ILE A 121 -15.46 -10.24 -5.00
C ILE A 121 -14.45 -10.44 -6.13
N VAL A 122 -14.26 -9.43 -6.98
CA VAL A 122 -13.34 -9.51 -8.12
C VAL A 122 -11.90 -9.67 -7.64
N MET A 123 -11.48 -8.93 -6.60
CA MET A 123 -10.13 -9.02 -6.05
C MET A 123 -9.86 -10.34 -5.33
N LEU A 124 -10.81 -10.86 -4.53
CA LEU A 124 -10.68 -12.17 -3.88
C LEU A 124 -10.60 -13.29 -4.91
N THR A 125 -11.41 -13.21 -5.96
CA THR A 125 -11.39 -14.19 -7.06
C THR A 125 -10.07 -14.14 -7.82
N ALA A 126 -9.60 -12.94 -8.16
CA ALA A 126 -8.31 -12.75 -8.82
C ALA A 126 -7.14 -13.26 -7.95
N ALA A 127 -7.17 -12.99 -6.64
CA ALA A 127 -6.18 -13.48 -5.69
C ALA A 127 -6.15 -15.01 -5.62
N ALA A 128 -7.32 -15.65 -5.54
CA ALA A 128 -7.43 -17.11 -5.57
C ALA A 128 -6.87 -17.69 -6.88
N LEU A 129 -7.23 -17.11 -8.03
CA LEU A 129 -6.72 -17.52 -9.33
C LEU A 129 -5.21 -17.34 -9.44
N MET A 130 -4.65 -16.23 -8.96
CA MET A 130 -3.21 -16.01 -8.94
C MET A 130 -2.50 -17.09 -8.11
N VAL A 131 -3.01 -17.45 -6.94
CA VAL A 131 -2.40 -18.50 -6.11
C VAL A 131 -2.42 -19.85 -6.81
N ILE A 132 -3.55 -20.23 -7.43
CA ILE A 132 -3.73 -21.51 -8.13
C ILE A 132 -2.82 -21.58 -9.37
N VAL A 133 -2.86 -20.55 -10.22
CA VAL A 133 -2.17 -20.55 -11.53
C VAL A 133 -0.66 -20.32 -11.37
N SER A 134 -0.25 -19.51 -10.40
CA SER A 134 1.16 -19.22 -10.13
C SER A 134 1.81 -20.25 -9.19
N LYS A 135 1.04 -21.22 -8.66
CA LYS A 135 1.50 -22.20 -7.66
C LYS A 135 2.22 -21.52 -6.49
N ALA A 136 1.74 -20.34 -6.08
CA ALA A 136 2.34 -19.60 -4.99
C ALA A 136 2.11 -20.36 -3.69
N SER A 137 3.16 -20.63 -2.91
CA SER A 137 3.03 -21.31 -1.62
C SER A 137 2.31 -20.38 -0.61
N PRO A 138 1.05 -20.66 -0.22
CA PRO A 138 0.27 -19.74 0.62
C PRO A 138 0.72 -19.75 2.10
N LYS A 139 1.61 -20.68 2.46
CA LYS A 139 1.91 -21.11 3.83
C LYS A 139 2.45 -20.01 4.76
N LYS A 140 2.85 -18.84 4.25
CA LYS A 140 3.33 -17.70 5.07
C LYS A 140 2.49 -16.42 4.94
N ALA A 141 1.50 -16.37 4.05
CA ALA A 141 0.94 -15.09 3.58
C ALA A 141 -0.54 -14.83 3.90
N VAL A 142 -1.40 -15.83 4.12
CA VAL A 142 -2.83 -15.61 3.78
C VAL A 142 -3.76 -15.27 4.97
N ALA A 143 -3.52 -15.72 6.20
CA ALA A 143 -4.48 -15.44 7.29
C ALA A 143 -4.22 -14.10 8.00
N VAL A 144 -3.00 -13.90 8.49
CA VAL A 144 -2.63 -12.71 9.27
C VAL A 144 -2.44 -11.49 8.37
N SER A 145 -1.90 -11.67 7.16
CA SER A 145 -1.66 -10.55 6.24
C SER A 145 -2.94 -9.95 5.67
N VAL A 146 -4.01 -10.73 5.46
CA VAL A 146 -5.24 -10.23 4.83
C VAL A 146 -5.98 -9.27 5.76
N LEU A 147 -6.00 -9.55 7.06
CA LEU A 147 -6.57 -8.64 8.06
C LEU A 147 -5.66 -7.42 8.29
N ILE A 148 -4.34 -7.62 8.43
CA ILE A 148 -3.41 -6.50 8.65
C ILE A 148 -3.34 -5.54 7.44
N ASN A 149 -3.45 -6.07 6.21
CA ASN A 149 -3.33 -5.25 4.99
C ASN A 149 -4.65 -4.65 4.52
N SER A 150 -5.79 -4.97 5.15
CA SER A 150 -7.10 -4.42 4.78
C SER A 150 -7.71 -3.59 5.91
N GLN A 151 -7.32 -2.32 5.97
CA GLN A 151 -7.85 -1.32 6.90
C GLN A 151 -9.38 -1.26 6.86
N SER A 152 -9.97 -1.32 5.66
CA SER A 152 -11.43 -1.33 5.49
C SER A 152 -12.08 -2.60 6.04
N ALA A 153 -11.47 -3.77 5.88
CA ALA A 153 -12.01 -5.01 6.43
C ALA A 153 -11.95 -5.00 7.97
N VAL A 154 -10.86 -4.50 8.55
CA VAL A 154 -10.71 -4.34 10.01
C VAL A 154 -11.78 -3.40 10.55
N VAL A 155 -11.99 -2.25 9.92
CA VAL A 155 -13.02 -1.28 10.30
C VAL A 155 -14.42 -1.88 10.20
N VAL A 156 -14.75 -2.56 9.11
CA VAL A 156 -16.06 -3.20 8.91
C VAL A 156 -16.30 -4.34 9.91
N ALA A 157 -15.26 -5.09 10.29
CA ALA A 157 -15.38 -6.17 11.27
C ALA A 157 -15.46 -5.66 12.72
N MET A 158 -14.65 -4.64 13.07
CA MET A 158 -14.44 -4.24 14.46
C MET A 158 -15.34 -3.08 14.90
N LEU A 159 -15.70 -2.12 14.02
CA LEU A 159 -16.54 -0.99 14.43
C LEU A 159 -17.95 -1.41 14.91
N PRO A 160 -18.66 -2.34 14.24
CA PRO A 160 -19.98 -2.77 14.73
C PRO A 160 -19.88 -3.44 16.10
N LEU A 161 -18.85 -4.26 16.32
CA LEU A 161 -18.57 -4.87 17.62
C LEU A 161 -18.30 -3.81 18.68
N ALA A 162 -17.42 -2.85 18.40
CA ALA A 162 -17.07 -1.78 19.31
C ALA A 162 -18.29 -0.90 19.68
N TYR A 163 -19.17 -0.64 18.70
CA TYR A 163 -20.44 0.05 18.93
C TYR A 163 -21.40 -0.78 19.80
N SER A 164 -21.50 -2.10 19.57
CA SER A 164 -22.32 -3.00 20.39
C SER A 164 -21.85 -3.11 21.86
N LEU A 165 -20.55 -2.85 22.10
CA LEU A 165 -19.96 -2.79 23.43
C LEU A 165 -20.16 -1.42 24.12
N GLY A 166 -20.89 -0.50 23.51
CA GLY A 166 -21.21 0.81 24.08
C GLY A 166 -20.07 1.82 24.01
N ILE A 167 -19.07 1.61 23.14
CA ILE A 167 -17.96 2.55 22.98
C ILE A 167 -18.47 3.84 22.30
N PRO A 168 -18.23 5.04 22.87
CA PRO A 168 -18.71 6.29 22.31
C PRO A 168 -18.19 6.55 20.89
N GLY A 169 -19.06 7.08 20.03
CA GLY A 169 -18.72 7.44 18.64
C GLY A 169 -17.46 8.31 18.49
N PRO A 170 -17.22 9.33 19.33
CA PRO A 170 -15.99 10.13 19.28
C PRO A 170 -14.73 9.30 19.56
N VAL A 171 -14.79 8.32 20.46
CA VAL A 171 -13.68 7.42 20.74
C VAL A 171 -13.40 6.55 19.51
N LEU A 172 -14.46 5.99 18.90
CA LEU A 172 -14.34 5.18 17.69
C LEU A 172 -13.72 5.98 16.52
N LEU A 173 -14.13 7.24 16.35
CA LEU A 173 -13.59 8.14 15.33
C LEU A 173 -12.11 8.46 15.60
N GLY A 174 -11.76 8.74 16.85
CA GLY A 174 -10.40 9.06 17.26
C GLY A 174 -9.40 7.91 17.08
N VAL A 175 -9.84 6.66 17.27
CA VAL A 175 -8.97 5.49 17.10
C VAL A 175 -8.85 4.98 15.66
N LEU A 176 -9.60 5.54 14.70
CA LEU A 176 -9.57 5.07 13.31
C LEU A 176 -8.15 4.98 12.69
N PRO A 177 -7.21 5.91 12.93
CA PRO A 177 -5.85 5.78 12.37
C PRO A 177 -5.08 4.54 12.86
N SER A 178 -5.48 3.96 14.00
CA SER A 178 -4.83 2.76 14.56
C SER A 178 -5.00 1.51 13.69
N VAL A 179 -5.98 1.50 12.78
CA VAL A 179 -6.21 0.36 11.88
C VAL A 179 -5.14 0.25 10.78
N TYR A 180 -4.26 1.25 10.64
CA TYR A 180 -3.15 1.23 9.68
C TYR A 180 -2.03 0.28 10.14
N GLY A 181 -2.16 -1.00 9.84
CA GLY A 181 -1.17 -2.04 10.18
C GLY A 181 -0.17 -2.37 9.06
N TYR A 182 -0.26 -1.69 7.92
CA TYR A 182 0.35 -2.15 6.67
C TYR A 182 1.88 -2.28 6.71
N PHE A 183 2.53 -1.41 7.49
CA PHE A 183 3.98 -1.43 7.63
C PHE A 183 4.48 -2.60 8.48
N PHE A 184 3.63 -3.32 9.22
CA PHE A 184 4.10 -4.41 10.11
C PHE A 184 4.73 -5.57 9.35
N ILE A 185 4.21 -5.87 8.16
CA ILE A 185 4.73 -6.93 7.30
C ILE A 185 5.07 -6.28 5.96
N PRO A 186 6.36 -6.13 5.60
CA PRO A 186 6.78 -5.42 4.39
C PRO A 186 6.63 -6.31 3.16
N ASN A 187 5.40 -6.77 2.90
CA ASN A 187 5.07 -7.66 1.78
C ASN A 187 4.39 -6.94 0.63
N TYR A 188 4.18 -5.62 0.72
CA TYR A 188 3.54 -4.90 -0.35
C TYR A 188 4.53 -4.59 -1.49
N PRO A 189 4.07 -4.60 -2.76
CA PRO A 189 4.93 -4.27 -3.89
C PRO A 189 5.65 -2.93 -3.78
N SER A 190 5.06 -1.91 -3.15
CA SER A 190 5.69 -0.61 -2.93
C SER A 190 6.89 -0.70 -1.98
N ASP A 191 6.78 -1.49 -0.92
CA ASP A 191 7.81 -1.62 0.11
C ASP A 191 9.00 -2.40 -0.47
N ILE A 192 8.69 -3.49 -1.18
CA ILE A 192 9.68 -4.29 -1.91
C ILE A 192 10.36 -3.45 -3.00
N ALA A 193 9.60 -2.66 -3.75
CA ALA A 193 10.16 -1.75 -4.76
C ALA A 193 11.06 -0.69 -4.12
N THR A 194 10.66 -0.12 -2.98
CA THR A 194 11.47 0.88 -2.26
C THR A 194 12.80 0.30 -1.80
N VAL A 195 12.80 -0.91 -1.24
CA VAL A 195 14.02 -1.63 -0.86
C VAL A 195 14.91 -1.88 -2.09
N ASN A 196 14.33 -2.31 -3.21
CA ASN A 196 15.08 -2.60 -4.44
C ASN A 196 15.61 -1.34 -5.15
N PHE A 197 14.90 -0.22 -5.07
CA PHE A 197 15.33 1.04 -5.69
C PHE A 197 16.28 1.84 -4.79
N ASP A 198 16.40 1.49 -3.50
CA ASP A 198 17.28 2.18 -2.57
C ASP A 198 18.76 1.81 -2.78
N ARG A 199 19.44 2.65 -3.57
CA ARG A 199 20.89 2.55 -3.79
C ARG A 199 21.73 2.91 -2.56
N SER A 200 21.14 3.51 -1.52
CA SER A 200 21.87 3.90 -0.30
C SER A 200 22.07 2.76 0.70
N GLY A 201 21.35 1.65 0.51
CA GLY A 201 21.35 0.51 1.43
C GLY A 201 20.79 0.86 2.82
N THR A 202 20.06 1.97 2.96
CA THR A 202 19.44 2.38 4.23
C THR A 202 18.10 1.67 4.48
N THR A 203 17.44 1.25 3.41
CA THR A 203 16.13 0.62 3.42
C THR A 203 16.29 -0.87 3.22
N VAL A 204 16.11 -1.63 4.31
CA VAL A 204 16.41 -3.08 4.33
C VAL A 204 15.34 -3.86 5.06
N ILE A 205 15.12 -5.10 4.60
CA ILE A 205 14.38 -6.14 5.33
C ILE A 205 15.42 -7.10 5.89
N ARG A 206 15.54 -7.18 7.23
CA ARG A 206 16.57 -7.98 7.91
C ARG A 206 16.10 -9.41 8.17
N LYS A 207 16.88 -10.17 8.95
CA LYS A 207 16.65 -11.59 9.27
C LYS A 207 15.24 -11.90 9.82
N TYR A 208 14.61 -10.98 10.54
CA TYR A 208 13.31 -11.17 11.15
C TYR A 208 12.22 -10.41 10.39
N LEU A 209 11.02 -11.00 10.30
CA LEU A 209 9.89 -10.46 9.54
C LEU A 209 9.53 -9.01 9.92
N LEU A 210 9.58 -8.69 11.21
CA LEU A 210 9.26 -7.38 11.76
C LEU A 210 10.48 -6.42 11.82
N ASN A 211 11.68 -6.91 11.48
CA ASN A 211 12.89 -6.12 11.56
C ASN A 211 13.24 -5.54 10.18
N HIS A 212 12.63 -4.40 9.86
CA HIS A 212 12.84 -3.70 8.60
C HIS A 212 12.74 -2.18 8.78
N SER A 213 13.26 -1.41 7.81
CA SER A 213 13.35 0.05 7.91
C SER A 213 11.98 0.76 8.03
N PHE A 214 10.89 0.15 7.54
CA PHE A 214 9.53 0.73 7.64
C PHE A 214 8.88 0.65 9.03
N MET A 215 9.39 -0.18 9.95
CA MET A 215 8.73 -0.44 11.23
C MET A 215 8.65 0.81 12.11
N MET A 216 9.80 1.48 12.31
CA MET A 216 9.88 2.67 13.15
C MET A 216 9.06 3.85 12.59
N PRO A 217 9.21 4.26 11.31
CA PRO A 217 8.38 5.31 10.74
C PRO A 217 6.88 4.99 10.79
N GLY A 218 6.51 3.72 10.55
CA GLY A 218 5.13 3.26 10.63
C GLY A 218 4.54 3.39 12.03
N LEU A 219 5.25 2.90 13.06
CA LEU A 219 4.82 3.01 14.45
C LEU A 219 4.67 4.47 14.88
N VAL A 220 5.64 5.32 14.56
CA VAL A 220 5.59 6.75 14.88
C VAL A 220 4.39 7.40 14.19
N SER A 221 4.18 7.12 12.90
CA SER A 221 3.05 7.67 12.16
C SER A 221 1.72 7.26 12.77
N VAL A 222 1.52 5.97 13.06
CA VAL A 222 0.25 5.48 13.62
C VAL A 222 0.01 6.03 15.01
N ALA A 223 1.03 6.03 15.88
CA ALA A 223 0.90 6.55 17.23
C ALA A 223 0.53 8.04 17.21
N VAL A 224 1.26 8.86 16.44
CA VAL A 224 1.01 10.30 16.35
C VAL A 224 -0.36 10.57 15.72
N SER A 225 -0.69 9.92 14.61
CA SER A 225 -2.00 10.11 13.95
C SER A 225 -3.15 9.71 14.85
N THR A 226 -3.03 8.63 15.62
CA THR A 226 -4.07 8.18 16.54
C THR A 226 -4.24 9.16 17.69
N ILE A 227 -3.15 9.62 18.32
CA ILE A 227 -3.21 10.60 19.42
C ILE A 227 -3.86 11.90 18.93
N VAL A 228 -3.41 12.42 17.80
CA VAL A 228 -3.95 13.67 17.23
C VAL A 228 -5.43 13.51 16.88
N ALA A 229 -5.82 12.41 16.24
CA ALA A 229 -7.22 12.15 15.91
C ALA A 229 -8.09 12.00 17.16
N SER A 230 -7.62 11.33 18.21
CA SER A 230 -8.33 11.25 19.50
C SER A 230 -8.53 12.61 20.14
N ILE A 231 -7.50 13.46 20.15
CA ILE A 231 -7.60 14.83 20.70
C ILE A 231 -8.61 15.65 19.90
N ILE A 232 -8.48 15.67 18.57
CA ILE A 232 -9.39 16.41 17.70
C ILE A 232 -10.83 15.92 17.88
N SER A 233 -11.03 14.59 17.93
CA SER A 233 -12.36 14.03 18.08
C SER A 233 -12.99 14.39 19.42
N GLY A 234 -12.23 14.40 20.52
CA GLY A 234 -12.75 14.78 21.83
C GLY A 234 -12.93 16.29 22.04
N LEU A 235 -12.33 17.12 21.17
CA LEU A 235 -12.54 18.57 21.18
C LEU A 235 -13.76 19.00 20.36
N ILE A 236 -14.09 18.25 19.29
CA ILE A 236 -15.16 18.59 18.36
C ILE A 236 -16.50 17.96 18.76
N PHE A 237 -16.48 16.75 19.31
CA PHE A 237 -17.67 15.95 19.64
C PHE A 237 -17.70 15.57 21.11
#